data_AF-A0A725MXA3-F1
#
_entry.id   AF-A0A725MXA3-F1
#
_cell.length_a   1.000
_cell.length_b   1.000
_cell.length_c   1.000
_cell.angle_alpha   90.00
_cell.angle_beta   90.00
_cell.angle_gamma   90.00
#
_symmetry.space_group_name_H-M   'P 1'
#
loop_
_entity.id
_entity.type
_entity.pdbx_description
1 polymer ?
#
loop_
_entity_poly.entity_id
_entity_poly.type
_entity_poly.pdbx_seq_one_letter_code
_entity_poly.pdbx_strand_id
1 'polypeptide(L)'
;MKKIFAIFLGLGICNGVLAEDGSPELKSESQAVVRDAGYQCDKVNGVFPAAFGGSVTVFCDEVYQYVIKDKGGRYTVEVND
;
A
#
# COMPACT_ATOMS: atom_id res chain seq x y z
N MET A 1 30.04 2.30 -17.62
CA MET A 1 29.21 2.89 -18.69
C MET A 1 27.76 2.98 -18.20
N LYS A 2 27.24 4.21 -18.07
CA LYS A 2 25.94 4.58 -17.50
C LYS A 2 24.85 4.30 -18.54
N LYS A 3 23.88 3.43 -18.26
CA LYS A 3 22.72 3.23 -19.13
C LYS A 3 21.50 3.84 -18.45
N ILE A 4 21.11 5.00 -18.97
CA ILE A 4 19.98 5.82 -18.53
C ILE A 4 18.71 5.07 -18.96
N PHE A 5 17.90 4.62 -17.99
CA PHE A 5 16.56 4.10 -18.29
C PHE A 5 15.58 5.28 -18.32
N ALA A 6 14.88 5.34 -19.44
CA ALA A 6 14.06 6.46 -19.87
C ALA A 6 12.78 6.61 -19.03
N ILE A 7 12.48 7.86 -18.71
CA ILE A 7 11.18 8.35 -18.24
C ILE A 7 10.25 8.39 -19.45
N PHE A 8 9.10 7.74 -19.37
CA PHE A 8 8.03 7.88 -20.36
C PHE A 8 6.64 7.90 -19.69
N LEU A 9 5.88 8.92 -20.12
CA LEU A 9 4.41 9.05 -20.19
C LEU A 9 3.62 8.96 -18.87
N GLY A 10 2.69 9.87 -18.55
CA GLY A 10 1.86 10.71 -19.42
C GLY A 10 0.40 10.31 -19.29
N LEU A 11 -0.39 11.15 -18.61
CA LEU A 11 -1.86 11.26 -18.55
C LEU A 11 -2.69 10.06 -18.08
N GLY A 12 -3.55 10.30 -17.07
CA GLY A 12 -4.65 9.39 -16.76
C GLY A 12 -5.53 9.83 -15.59
N ILE A 13 -6.40 10.82 -15.82
CA ILE A 13 -7.74 11.00 -15.22
C ILE A 13 -7.93 10.46 -13.78
N CYS A 14 -7.86 11.35 -12.79
CA CYS A 14 -8.31 11.07 -11.41
C CYS A 14 -9.84 10.95 -11.38
N ASN A 15 -10.39 9.79 -11.72
CA ASN A 15 -11.79 9.45 -11.45
C ASN A 15 -11.84 8.10 -10.74
N GLY A 16 -12.11 8.14 -9.45
CA GLY A 16 -12.25 6.95 -8.62
C GLY A 16 -12.49 7.30 -7.17
N VAL A 17 -13.60 8.00 -6.89
CA VAL A 17 -14.20 7.94 -5.55
C VAL A 17 -14.74 6.52 -5.39
N LEU A 18 -13.94 5.67 -4.75
CA LEU A 18 -14.39 4.49 -4.02
C LEU A 18 -13.75 4.56 -2.65
N ALA A 19 -14.29 5.44 -1.82
CA ALA A 19 -13.96 5.51 -0.40
C ALA A 19 -14.80 4.46 0.35
N GLU A 20 -14.44 3.18 0.18
CA GLU A 20 -14.84 2.14 1.15
C GLU A 20 -13.63 1.31 1.61
N ASP A 21 -12.50 1.36 0.90
CA ASP A 21 -11.36 0.46 1.13
C ASP A 21 -9.99 1.06 0.73
N GLY A 22 -9.88 2.39 0.67
CA GLY A 22 -8.64 3.13 0.35
C GLY A 22 -8.48 3.50 -1.13
N SER A 23 -7.80 4.62 -1.41
CA SER A 23 -7.59 5.07 -2.79
C SER A 23 -6.69 4.10 -3.57
N PRO A 24 -6.75 4.05 -4.92
CA PRO A 24 -5.87 3.22 -5.72
C PRO A 24 -4.38 3.45 -5.42
N GLU A 25 -4.00 4.70 -5.13
CA GLU A 25 -2.65 5.08 -4.75
C GLU A 25 -2.28 4.47 -3.39
N LEU A 26 -3.14 4.63 -2.38
CA LEU A 26 -2.91 4.06 -1.04
C LEU A 26 -2.81 2.53 -1.09
N LYS A 27 -3.59 1.87 -1.95
CA LYS A 27 -3.50 0.42 -2.19
C LYS A 27 -2.14 0.02 -2.77
N SER A 28 -1.68 0.74 -3.79
CA SER A 28 -0.38 0.50 -4.43
C SER A 28 0.79 0.72 -3.46
N GLU A 29 0.76 1.82 -2.70
CA GLU A 29 1.79 2.13 -1.70
C GLU A 29 1.82 1.10 -0.57
N SER A 30 0.64 0.76 -0.04
CA SER A 30 0.51 -0.26 1.01
C SER A 30 1.04 -1.62 0.55
N GLN A 31 0.74 -2.01 -0.69
CA GLN A 31 1.25 -3.24 -1.29
C GLN A 31 2.79 -3.26 -1.32
N ALA A 32 3.40 -2.16 -1.79
CA ALA A 32 4.85 -2.06 -1.90
C ALA A 32 5.52 -2.21 -0.52
N VAL A 33 4.98 -1.55 0.51
CA VAL A 33 5.49 -1.63 1.88
C VAL A 33 5.40 -3.05 2.45
N VAL A 34 4.27 -3.73 2.25
CA VAL A 34 4.07 -5.12 2.72
C VAL A 34 5.06 -6.08 2.03
N ARG A 35 5.25 -5.94 0.71
CA ARG A 35 6.19 -6.77 -0.05
C ARG A 35 7.65 -6.48 0.28
N ASP A 36 8.01 -5.22 0.50
CA ASP A 36 9.38 -4.83 0.90
C ASP A 36 9.73 -5.39 2.29
N ALA A 37 8.73 -5.51 3.18
CA ALA A 37 8.85 -6.21 4.45
C ALA A 37 8.94 -7.75 4.33
N GLY A 38 8.81 -8.30 3.11
CA GLY A 38 8.98 -9.73 2.83
C GLY A 38 7.70 -10.56 2.92
N TYR A 39 6.53 -9.93 3.05
CA TYR A 39 5.24 -10.64 3.13
C TYR A 39 4.58 -10.80 1.76
N GLN A 40 3.68 -11.79 1.67
CA GLN A 40 2.89 -12.01 0.46
C GLN A 40 1.74 -10.99 0.39
N CYS A 41 1.68 -10.25 -0.72
CA CYS A 41 0.56 -9.37 -1.04
C CYS A 41 0.52 -9.13 -2.56
N ASP A 42 -0.17 -9.98 -3.31
CA ASP A 42 -0.27 -9.89 -4.77
C ASP A 42 -1.40 -8.96 -5.22
N LYS A 43 -2.48 -8.89 -4.44
CA LYS A 43 -3.59 -7.96 -4.63
C LYS A 43 -4.02 -7.37 -3.30
N VAL A 44 -4.07 -6.04 -3.21
CA VAL A 44 -4.68 -5.36 -2.07
C VAL A 44 -6.19 -5.28 -2.29
N ASN A 45 -6.94 -5.94 -1.41
CA ASN A 45 -8.39 -5.90 -1.40
C ASN A 45 -8.89 -4.63 -0.69
N GLY A 46 -8.21 -4.19 0.37
CA GLY A 46 -8.60 -2.99 1.09
C GLY A 46 -7.54 -2.46 2.04
N VAL A 47 -7.61 -1.16 2.30
CA VAL A 47 -6.71 -0.38 3.12
C VAL A 47 -7.54 0.48 4.06
N PHE A 48 -7.43 0.21 5.35
CA PHE A 48 -8.24 0.83 6.40
C PHE A 48 -7.32 1.57 7.39
N PRO A 49 -7.28 2.91 7.35
CA PRO A 49 -6.50 3.69 8.31
C PRO A 49 -7.12 3.59 9.72
N ALA A 50 -6.27 3.54 10.74
CA ALA A 50 -6.74 3.59 12.13
C ALA A 50 -7.32 4.96 12.48
N ALA A 51 -8.36 4.99 13.32
CA ALA A 51 -9.08 6.21 13.70
C ALA A 51 -8.20 7.30 14.35
N PHE A 52 -7.07 6.92 14.95
CA PHE A 52 -6.13 7.84 15.63
C PHE A 52 -4.85 8.10 14.83
N GLY A 53 -4.78 7.66 13.57
CA GLY A 53 -3.60 7.79 12.72
C GLY A 53 -2.42 6.93 13.18
N GLY A 54 -1.36 6.89 12.37
CA GLY A 54 -0.11 6.18 12.69
C GLY A 54 -0.10 4.68 12.37
N SER A 55 -1.23 4.10 11.98
CA SER A 55 -1.25 2.76 11.38
C SER A 55 -2.35 2.60 10.34
N VAL A 56 -2.12 1.65 9.43
CA VAL A 56 -3.04 1.29 8.37
C VAL A 56 -3.14 -0.23 8.30
N THR A 57 -4.35 -0.75 8.31
CA THR A 57 -4.64 -2.17 8.12
C THR A 57 -4.80 -2.45 6.63
N VAL A 58 -4.07 -3.44 6.13
CA VAL A 58 -4.05 -3.82 4.72
C VAL A 58 -4.55 -5.25 4.61
N PHE A 59 -5.59 -5.46 3.81
CA PHE A 59 -6.09 -6.78 3.45
C PHE A 59 -5.53 -7.17 2.08
N CYS A 60 -4.78 -8.25 2.04
CA CYS A 60 -4.15 -8.79 0.84
C CYS A 60 -4.69 -10.17 0.51
N ASP A 61 -4.86 -10.44 -0.79
CA ASP A 61 -5.22 -11.75 -1.36
C ASP A 61 -6.44 -12.40 -0.70
N GLU A 62 -7.37 -11.60 -0.18
CA GLU A 62 -8.59 -11.99 0.55
C GLU A 62 -8.38 -12.74 1.88
N VAL A 63 -7.16 -13.20 2.18
CA VAL A 63 -6.86 -14.06 3.33
C VAL A 63 -5.85 -13.47 4.31
N TYR A 64 -5.02 -12.52 3.87
CA TYR A 64 -3.97 -11.96 4.70
C TYR A 64 -4.34 -10.58 5.21
N GLN A 65 -4.06 -10.35 6.48
CA GLN A 65 -4.23 -9.04 7.11
C GLN A 65 -2.91 -8.58 7.71
N TYR A 66 -2.48 -7.39 7.32
CA TYR A 66 -1.26 -6.76 7.79
C TYR A 66 -1.55 -5.40 8.41
N VAL A 67 -0.74 -4.99 9.37
CA VAL A 67 -0.78 -3.64 9.93
C VAL A 67 0.54 -2.95 9.62
N ILE A 68 0.48 -1.91 8.79
CA ILE A 68 1.58 -1.00 8.56
C ILE A 68 1.53 0.06 9.65
N LYS A 69 2.62 0.23 10.42
CA LYS A 69 2.77 1.32 11.40
C LYS A 69 3.80 2.32 10.91
N ASP A 70 3.48 3.60 10.97
CA ASP A 70 4.42 4.68 10.70
C ASP A 70 5.16 5.08 12.00
N LYS A 71 6.49 5.05 11.95
CA LYS A 71 7.39 5.52 13.02
C LYS A 71 8.21 6.72 12.56
N GLY A 72 7.57 7.71 11.92
CA GLY A 72 8.21 8.94 11.45
C GLY A 72 8.95 8.74 10.13
N GLY A 73 8.28 8.13 9.15
CA GLY A 73 8.83 7.77 7.84
C GLY A 73 9.57 6.42 7.82
N ARG A 74 9.56 5.69 8.94
CA ARG A 74 10.02 4.29 9.02
C ARG A 74 8.81 3.40 9.21
N TYR A 75 8.48 2.62 8.19
CA TYR A 75 7.34 1.72 8.23
C TYR A 75 7.74 0.37 8.83
N THR A 76 6.91 -0.15 9.72
CA THR A 76 6.99 -1.53 10.22
C THR A 76 5.73 -2.27 9.85
N VAL A 77 5.85 -3.51 9.39
CA VAL A 77 4.72 -4.34 8.99
C VAL A 77 4.56 -5.49 9.99
N GLU A 78 3.38 -5.57 10.60
CA GLU A 78 3.00 -6.63 11.54
C GLU A 78 1.91 -7.49 10.92
N VAL A 79 1.93 -8.79 11.19
CA VAL A 79 0.85 -9.72 10.83
C VAL A 79 -0.26 -9.57 11.85
N ASN A 80 -1.51 -9.44 11.39
CA ASN A 80 -2.68 -9.42 12.24
C ASN A 80 -3.39 -10.78 12.10
N ASP A 81 -3.14 -11.69 13.05
CA ASP A 81 -3.81 -12.99 13.19
C ASP A 81 -5.16 -12.86 13.92
#